data_AF-A0AA48KSK2-F1
#
_entry.id   AF-A0AA48KSK2-F1
#
_cell.length_a   1.000
_cell.length_b   1.000
_cell.length_c   1.000
_cell.angle_alpha   90.00
_cell.angle_beta   90.00
_cell.angle_gamma   90.00
#
_symmetry.space_group_name_H-M   'P 1'
#
loop_
_entity.id
_entity.type
_entity.pdbx_description
1 polymer ?
#
loop_
_entity_poly.entity_id
_entity_poly.type
_entity_poly.pdbx_seq_one_letter_code
_entity_poly.pdbx_strand_id
1 'polypeptide(L)'
;MVKKAILSTLLAREDNMAKAMETAALEQSAELDMPQVSLDSIEFPSVVFRIDHIYRSHSAIVNELLSSPVVYRSILALAGNDVIPLGVDILYKSSYDASAVPWHQGSIHNGSVPCFAMSV
;
A
#
# COMPACT_ATOMS: atom_id res chain seq x y z
N MET A 1 -17.56 7.45 8.09
CA MET A 1 -17.29 8.21 9.33
C MET A 1 -15.78 8.32 9.68
N VAL A 2 -14.89 7.50 9.09
CA VAL A 2 -13.43 7.53 9.36
C VAL A 2 -12.68 8.74 8.77
N LYS A 3 -13.07 9.22 7.57
CA LYS A 3 -12.42 10.37 6.89
C LYS A 3 -12.40 11.66 7.72
N LYS A 4 -13.33 11.86 8.66
CA LYS A 4 -13.37 13.05 9.54
C LYS A 4 -12.42 12.96 10.74
N ALA A 5 -11.86 11.78 11.03
CA ALA A 5 -11.09 11.52 12.24
C ALA A 5 -9.57 11.47 12.02
N ILE A 6 -9.11 11.28 10.79
CA ILE A 6 -7.69 11.42 10.43
C ILE A 6 -7.41 12.88 10.14
N LEU A 7 -6.33 13.42 10.70
CA LEU A 7 -5.90 14.80 10.45
C LEU A 7 -5.73 15.02 8.95
N SER A 8 -6.37 16.07 8.41
CA SER A 8 -6.32 16.39 6.98
C SER A 8 -4.90 16.62 6.47
N THR A 9 -4.01 17.11 7.33
CA THR A 9 -2.59 17.30 7.04
C THR A 9 -1.84 15.97 6.86
N LEU A 10 -2.16 14.95 7.67
CA LEU A 10 -1.60 13.61 7.52
C LEU A 10 -2.08 12.98 6.22
N LEU A 11 -3.38 13.07 5.93
CA LEU A 11 -3.93 12.58 4.66
C LEU A 11 -3.29 13.26 3.44
N ALA A 12 -3.04 14.56 3.50
CA ALA A 12 -2.38 15.28 2.41
C ALA A 12 -0.91 14.85 2.23
N ARG A 13 -0.20 14.56 3.32
CA ARG A 13 1.17 14.04 3.26
C ARG A 13 1.23 12.63 2.68
N GLU A 14 0.31 11.76 3.09
CA GLU A 14 0.15 10.40 2.55
C GLU A 14 -0.15 10.44 1.05
N ASP A 15 -1.06 11.32 0.61
CA ASP A 15 -1.40 11.52 -0.80
C ASP A 15 -0.20 12.01 -1.61
N ASN A 16 0.56 12.98 -1.07
CA ASN A 16 1.78 13.47 -1.72
C ASN A 16 2.86 12.39 -1.82
N MET A 17 3.03 11.57 -0.78
CA MET A 17 3.96 10.43 -0.82
C MET A 17 3.52 9.44 -1.91
N ALA A 18 2.25 9.04 -1.92
CA ALA A 18 1.73 8.08 -2.89
C ALA A 18 1.94 8.56 -4.33
N LYS A 19 1.69 9.85 -4.62
CA LYS A 19 1.95 10.45 -5.93
C LYS A 19 3.43 10.47 -6.29
N ALA A 20 4.31 10.84 -5.35
CA ALA A 20 5.74 10.85 -5.60
C ALA A 20 6.28 9.44 -5.91
N MET A 21 5.78 8.43 -5.20
CA MET A 21 6.15 7.03 -5.43
C MET A 21 5.63 6.52 -6.78
N GLU A 22 4.42 6.90 -7.19
CA GLU A 22 3.87 6.58 -8.50
C GLU A 22 4.73 7.18 -9.63
N THR A 23 5.05 8.47 -9.55
CA THR A 23 5.92 9.14 -10.51
C THR A 23 7.28 8.47 -10.61
N ALA A 24 7.92 8.19 -9.47
CA ALA A 24 9.24 7.54 -9.46
C ALA A 24 9.20 6.13 -10.04
N ALA A 25 8.14 5.36 -9.78
CA ALA A 25 7.96 4.03 -10.35
C ALA A 25 7.76 4.07 -11.86
N LEU A 26 7.01 5.04 -12.37
CA LEU A 26 6.83 5.25 -13.81
C LEU A 26 8.15 5.65 -14.49
N GLU A 27 8.89 6.59 -13.92
CA GLU A 27 10.21 7.01 -14.41
C GLU A 27 11.19 5.83 -14.45
N GLN A 28 11.29 5.07 -13.35
CA GLN A 28 12.14 3.89 -13.27
C GLN A 28 11.73 2.81 -14.29
N SER A 29 10.44 2.61 -14.52
CA SER A 29 9.96 1.67 -15.53
C SER A 29 10.36 2.08 -16.95
N ALA A 30 10.35 3.39 -17.24
CA ALA A 30 10.77 3.93 -18.53
C ALA A 30 12.27 3.78 -18.76
N GLU A 31 13.09 3.86 -17.71
CA GLU A 31 14.54 3.68 -17.78
C GLU A 31 14.98 2.22 -17.92
N LEU A 32 14.28 1.29 -17.26
CA LEU A 32 14.73 -0.10 -17.14
C LEU A 32 14.13 -1.07 -18.17
N ASP A 33 13.19 -0.64 -19.03
CA ASP A 33 12.43 -1.52 -19.95
C ASP A 33 11.85 -2.76 -19.23
N MET A 34 11.52 -2.58 -17.95
CA MET A 34 11.16 -3.63 -17.00
C MET A 34 9.69 -3.45 -16.58
N PRO A 35 8.81 -4.45 -16.81
CA PRO A 35 7.41 -4.35 -16.45
C PRO A 35 7.24 -4.71 -14.96
N GLN A 36 7.46 -3.75 -14.06
CA GLN A 36 6.72 -3.71 -12.78
C GLN A 36 5.32 -3.08 -12.95
N VAL A 37 4.96 -2.91 -14.21
CA VAL A 37 3.83 -2.21 -14.81
C VAL A 37 3.26 -3.23 -15.79
N SER A 38 1.96 -3.55 -15.73
CA SER A 38 1.35 -4.33 -16.81
C SER A 38 1.41 -3.47 -18.07
N LEU A 39 2.32 -3.80 -18.99
CA LEU A 39 2.36 -3.25 -20.35
C LEU A 39 1.35 -4.02 -21.20
N ASP A 40 0.07 -3.95 -20.83
CA ASP A 40 -0.98 -4.39 -21.72
C ASP A 40 -1.30 -3.25 -22.68
N SER A 41 -0.70 -3.36 -23.86
CA SER A 41 -0.95 -2.66 -25.11
C SER A 41 -0.07 -1.44 -25.43
N ILE A 42 0.39 -1.46 -26.68
CA ILE A 42 1.15 -0.44 -27.42
C ILE A 42 0.37 0.89 -27.55
N GLU A 43 -0.84 1.00 -26.99
CA GLU A 43 -1.74 2.16 -27.10
C GLU A 43 -1.94 2.93 -25.78
N PHE A 44 -1.51 2.43 -24.62
CA PHE A 44 -1.71 3.09 -23.33
C PHE A 44 -0.41 3.37 -22.57
N PRO A 45 -0.34 4.47 -21.79
CA PRO A 45 0.82 4.76 -20.95
C PRO A 45 1.00 3.67 -19.89
N SER A 46 2.26 3.43 -19.50
CA SER A 46 2.60 2.58 -18.35
C SER A 46 1.74 2.93 -17.14
N VAL A 47 1.15 1.92 -16.51
CA VAL A 47 0.35 2.03 -15.29
C VAL A 47 1.03 1.33 -14.09
N VAL A 48 1.15 2.05 -12.97
CA VAL A 48 1.47 1.45 -11.67
C VAL A 48 0.19 0.89 -11.06
N PHE A 49 0.20 -0.37 -10.62
CA PHE A 49 -0.96 -0.99 -9.96
C PHE A 49 -0.75 -1.16 -8.46
N ARG A 50 0.49 -1.41 -8.04
CA ARG A 50 0.84 -1.72 -6.67
C ARG A 50 2.30 -1.38 -6.39
N ILE A 51 2.56 -0.87 -5.19
CA ILE A 51 3.90 -0.78 -4.63
C ILE A 51 3.89 -1.50 -3.28
N ASP A 52 4.71 -2.54 -3.17
CA ASP A 52 4.79 -3.41 -2.01
C ASP A 52 5.76 -2.90 -0.94
N HIS A 53 5.50 -3.27 0.31
CA HIS A 53 6.42 -3.10 1.44
C HIS A 53 6.87 -1.65 1.67
N ILE A 54 5.96 -0.69 1.52
CA ILE A 54 6.27 0.75 1.67
C ILE A 54 6.83 1.08 3.05
N TYR A 55 6.53 0.25 4.06
CA TYR A 55 7.10 0.38 5.40
C TYR A 55 8.64 0.38 5.40
N ARG A 56 9.29 -0.33 4.47
CA ARG A 56 10.76 -0.41 4.41
C ARG A 56 11.41 0.91 4.02
N SER A 57 10.75 1.68 3.16
CA SER A 57 11.28 2.93 2.61
C SER A 57 10.65 4.17 3.25
N HIS A 58 9.45 4.06 3.81
CA HIS A 58 8.64 5.17 4.31
C HIS A 58 8.06 4.88 5.70
N SER A 59 8.81 4.22 6.57
CA SER A 59 8.36 3.81 7.91
C SER A 59 7.80 4.96 8.75
N ALA A 60 8.37 6.17 8.66
CA ALA A 60 7.97 7.31 9.46
C ALA A 60 6.50 7.71 9.22
N ILE A 61 6.12 7.94 7.97
CA ILE A 61 4.76 8.38 7.63
C ILE A 61 3.74 7.24 7.84
N VAL A 62 4.13 6.01 7.53
CA VAL A 62 3.32 4.82 7.82
C VAL A 62 3.07 4.67 9.32
N ASN A 63 4.07 4.90 10.17
CA ASN A 63 3.91 4.88 11.62
C ASN A 63 3.01 6.01 12.12
N GLU A 64 3.06 7.20 11.52
CA GLU A 64 2.12 8.29 11.83
C GLU A 64 0.67 7.90 11.49
N LEU A 65 0.44 7.24 10.35
CA LEU A 65 -0.88 6.73 9.99
C LEU A 65 -1.35 5.63 10.93
N LEU A 66 -0.51 4.62 11.21
CA LEU A 66 -0.85 3.50 12.09
C LEU A 66 -1.06 3.92 13.54
N SER A 67 -0.33 4.93 14.01
CA SER A 67 -0.49 5.52 15.36
C SER A 67 -1.66 6.50 15.45
N SER A 68 -2.32 6.84 14.33
CA SER A 68 -3.53 7.66 14.36
C SER A 68 -4.57 7.01 15.27
N PRO A 69 -5.14 7.72 16.27
CA PRO A 69 -6.05 7.13 17.23
C PRO A 69 -7.23 6.38 16.59
N VAL A 70 -7.72 6.84 15.45
CA VAL A 70 -8.84 6.17 14.76
C VAL A 70 -8.39 4.88 14.07
N VAL A 71 -7.21 4.88 13.46
CA VAL A 71 -6.65 3.71 12.77
C VAL A 71 -6.27 2.66 13.82
N TYR A 72 -5.47 3.07 14.81
CA TYR A 72 -5.03 2.20 15.89
C TYR A 72 -6.20 1.54 16.63
N ARG A 73 -7.22 2.31 17.05
CA ARG A 73 -8.39 1.74 17.73
C ARG A 73 -9.20 0.81 16.84
N SER A 74 -9.28 1.09 15.54
CA SER A 74 -9.96 0.19 14.59
C SER A 74 -9.22 -1.13 14.46
N ILE A 75 -7.89 -1.08 14.38
CA ILE A 75 -7.05 -2.29 14.32
C ILE A 75 -7.23 -3.11 15.60
N LEU A 76 -7.12 -2.51 16.79
CA LEU A 76 -7.30 -3.22 18.05
C LEU A 76 -8.70 -3.85 18.19
N ALA A 77 -9.73 -3.13 17.75
CA ALA A 77 -11.11 -3.62 17.83
C ALA A 77 -11.37 -4.83 16.91
N LEU A 78 -10.66 -4.92 15.78
CA LEU A 78 -10.85 -5.99 14.79
C LEU A 78 -9.89 -7.16 14.98
N ALA A 79 -8.65 -6.89 15.38
CA ALA A 79 -7.56 -7.87 15.41
C ALA A 79 -7.09 -8.23 16.83
N GLY A 80 -7.59 -7.54 17.87
CA GLY A 80 -7.15 -7.73 19.24
C GLY A 80 -5.90 -6.92 19.60
N ASN A 81 -5.42 -7.11 20.84
CA ASN A 81 -4.36 -6.27 21.41
C ASN A 81 -2.94 -6.68 21.02
N ASP A 82 -2.75 -7.92 20.54
CA ASP A 82 -1.43 -8.49 20.23
C ASP A 82 -1.11 -8.44 18.72
N VAL A 83 -1.79 -7.56 17.99
CA VAL A 83 -1.65 -7.43 16.54
C VAL A 83 -0.36 -6.70 16.16
N ILE A 84 0.35 -7.27 15.19
CA ILE A 84 1.54 -6.66 14.58
C ILE A 84 1.28 -6.41 13.08
N PRO A 85 1.63 -5.22 12.54
CA PRO A 85 1.58 -4.99 11.10
C PRO A 85 2.57 -5.90 10.37
N LEU A 86 2.10 -6.69 9.40
CA LEU A 86 2.95 -7.61 8.62
C LEU A 86 3.39 -7.05 7.27
N GLY A 87 2.60 -6.14 6.70
CA GLY A 87 2.85 -5.54 5.41
C GLY A 87 1.99 -4.30 5.23
N VAL A 88 2.55 -3.33 4.51
CA VAL A 88 1.85 -2.11 4.12
C VAL A 88 2.22 -1.85 2.67
N ASP A 89 1.21 -1.72 1.82
CA ASP A 89 1.34 -1.57 0.38
C ASP A 89 0.44 -0.41 -0.07
N ILE A 90 0.76 0.19 -1.22
CA ILE A 90 -0.11 1.16 -1.90
C ILE A 90 -0.66 0.50 -3.15
N LEU A 91 -1.97 0.58 -3.33
CA LEU A 91 -2.65 0.11 -4.53
C LEU A 91 -3.19 1.31 -5.30
N TYR A 92 -2.92 1.33 -6.60
CA TYR A 92 -3.30 2.39 -7.50
C TYR A 92 -4.42 1.92 -8.41
N LYS A 93 -5.28 2.86 -8.81
CA LYS A 93 -6.24 2.67 -9.88
C LYS A 93 -5.97 3.70 -10.95
N SER A 94 -5.59 3.25 -12.13
CA SER A 94 -5.42 4.13 -13.27
C SER A 94 -6.76 4.64 -13.77
N SER A 95 -6.76 5.86 -14.29
CA SER A 95 -7.88 6.41 -15.06
C SER A 95 -7.99 5.79 -16.46
N TYR A 96 -6.88 5.25 -16.97
CA TYR A 96 -6.76 4.69 -18.32
C TYR A 96 -6.97 3.18 -18.36
N ASP A 97 -6.69 2.49 -17.25
CA ASP A 97 -6.95 1.08 -17.09
C ASP A 97 -7.87 0.84 -15.89
N ALA A 98 -9.11 0.46 -16.20
CA ALA A 98 -10.13 0.11 -15.23
C ALA A 98 -10.25 -1.42 -15.05
N SER A 99 -9.21 -2.18 -15.42
CA SER A 99 -9.18 -3.63 -15.29
C SER A 99 -9.65 -4.04 -13.90
N ALA A 100 -10.68 -4.88 -13.89
CA ALA A 100 -11.23 -5.38 -12.64
C ALA A 100 -10.17 -6.24 -11.95
N VAL A 101 -9.95 -5.99 -10.66
CA VAL A 101 -9.17 -6.92 -9.84
C VAL A 101 -9.93 -8.25 -9.82
N PRO A 102 -9.33 -9.37 -10.26
CA PRO A 102 -10.01 -10.66 -10.25
C PRO A 102 -10.51 -10.99 -8.85
N TRP A 103 -11.67 -11.63 -8.76
CA TRP A 103 -12.20 -12.10 -7.49
C TRP A 103 -11.19 -13.04 -6.83
N HIS A 104 -10.75 -12.68 -5.64
CA HIS A 104 -9.80 -13.46 -4.85
C HIS A 104 -10.06 -13.26 -3.35
N GLN A 105 -9.56 -14.18 -2.54
CA GLN A 105 -9.43 -13.99 -1.10
C GLN A 105 -7.99 -13.56 -0.80
N GLY A 106 -7.79 -12.69 0.19
CA GLY A 106 -6.46 -12.43 0.73
C GLY A 106 -5.75 -13.73 1.12
N SER A 107 -4.42 -13.74 1.08
CA SER A 107 -3.62 -14.97 1.27
C SER A 107 -4.10 -15.77 2.49
N ILE A 108 -4.58 -16.98 2.23
CA ILE A 108 -4.93 -17.93 3.28
C ILE A 108 -3.61 -18.52 3.75
N HIS A 109 -3.09 -18.05 4.88
CA HIS A 109 -1.99 -18.76 5.51
C HIS A 109 -2.54 -20.10 6.02
N ASN A 110 -2.05 -21.20 5.45
CA ASN A 110 -2.11 -22.48 6.13
C ASN A 110 -1.35 -22.30 7.45
N GLY A 111 -1.97 -22.61 8.59
CA GLY A 111 -1.47 -22.34 9.95
C GLY A 111 -0.12 -22.99 10.33
N SER A 112 0.64 -23.48 9.35
CA SER A 112 1.96 -24.08 9.48
C SER A 112 3.13 -23.14 9.16
N VAL A 113 2.88 -21.91 8.69
CA VAL A 113 3.95 -20.93 8.46
C VAL A 113 3.94 -19.91 9.60
N PRO A 114 4.91 -19.93 10.53
CA PRO A 114 4.99 -18.92 11.56
C PRO A 114 5.29 -17.57 10.90
N CYS A 115 4.43 -16.58 11.12
CA CYS A 115 4.77 -15.18 10.89
C CYS A 115 5.97 -14.89 11.79
N PHE A 116 7.18 -14.85 11.21
CA PHE A 116 8.41 -14.66 11.96
C PHE A 116 8.32 -13.34 12.72
N ALA A 117 8.34 -13.45 14.06
CA ALA A 117 8.64 -12.37 14.95
C ALA A 117 9.98 -11.76 14.52
N MET A 118 9.98 -10.46 14.19
CA MET A 118 11.23 -9.75 14.02
C MET A 118 11.96 -9.76 15.37
N SER A 119 13.14 -10.38 15.38
CA SER A 119 14.04 -10.37 16.52
C SER A 119 14.58 -8.96 16.76
N VAL A 120 14.31 -8.47 17.97
CA VAL A 120 15.00 -7.45 18.80
C VAL A 120 15.52 -6.19 18.11
#